data_AF-A0A0H2WCK3-F1
#
_entry.id   AF-A0A0H2WCK3-F1
#
_cell.length_a   1.000
_cell.length_b   1.000
_cell.length_c   1.000
_cell.angle_alpha   90.00
_cell.angle_beta   90.00
_cell.angle_gamma   90.00
#
_symmetry.space_group_name_H-M   'P 1'
#
loop_
_entity.id
_entity.type
_entity.pdbx_description
1 polymer ?
#
loop_
_entity_poly.entity_id
_entity_poly.type
_entity_poly.pdbx_seq_one_letter_code
_entity_poly.pdbx_strand_id
1 'polypeptide(L)' 'MLPSIHHPRYVVLRTHLRALRRAAGLTQTQLAERLSIDQSYLSKIERGERYVDILLYLDWYRHCGVEPNHAVSELIDAGV' A
#
# COMPACT_ATOMS: atom_id res chain seq x y z
N MET A 1 -22.22 4.56 2.90
CA MET A 1 -21.39 4.98 1.75
C MET A 1 -19.95 4.90 2.20
N LEU A 2 -19.06 4.26 1.43
CA LEU A 2 -17.62 4.25 1.79
C LEU A 2 -17.08 5.69 1.73
N PRO A 3 -16.14 6.08 2.60
CA PRO A 3 -15.48 7.37 2.49
C PRO A 3 -14.83 7.51 1.11
N SER A 4 -14.83 8.72 0.55
CA SER A 4 -14.10 9.01 -0.69
C SER A 4 -12.66 8.51 -0.61
N ILE A 5 -12.09 8.05 -1.72
CA ILE A 5 -10.66 7.67 -1.81
C ILE A 5 -9.71 8.84 -1.48
N HIS A 6 -10.22 10.06 -1.49
CA HIS A 6 -9.51 11.27 -1.08
C HIS A 6 -9.66 11.59 0.42
N HIS A 7 -10.44 10.81 1.17
CA HIS A 7 -10.57 10.96 2.62
C HIS A 7 -9.19 10.82 3.30
N PRO A 8 -8.88 11.62 4.35
CA PRO A 8 -7.55 11.64 4.98
C PRO A 8 -6.97 10.26 5.32
N ARG A 9 -7.79 9.34 5.83
CA ARG A 9 -7.40 7.94 6.13
C ARG A 9 -6.83 7.19 4.91
N TYR A 10 -7.39 7.38 3.71
CA TYR A 10 -6.87 6.76 2.48
C TYR A 10 -5.63 7.49 1.95
N VAL A 11 -5.46 8.78 2.29
CA VAL A 11 -4.22 9.53 2.03
C VAL A 11 -3.08 8.95 2.85
N VAL A 12 -3.31 8.73 4.15
CA VAL A 12 -2.36 8.09 5.05
C VAL A 12 -1.98 6.70 4.53
N LEU A 13 -2.98 5.85 4.25
CA LEU A 13 -2.76 4.49 3.76
C LEU A 13 -1.86 4.43 2.52
N ARG A 14 -2.18 5.16 1.44
CA ARG A 14 -1.37 5.10 0.21
C ARG A 14 0.01 5.73 0.38
N THR A 15 0.14 6.73 1.25
CA THR A 15 1.42 7.35 1.56
C THR A 15 2.32 6.36 2.29
N HIS A 16 1.77 5.59 3.24
CA HIS A 16 2.46 4.53 3.94
C HIS A 16 2.92 3.41 3.00
N LEU A 17 2.03 2.88 2.16
CA LEU A 17 2.37 1.83 1.19
C LEU A 17 3.48 2.27 0.22
N ARG A 18 3.43 3.52 -0.26
CA ARG A 18 4.46 4.10 -1.11
C ARG A 18 5.79 4.23 -0.37
N ALA A 19 5.77 4.63 0.90
CA ALA A 19 6.96 4.73 1.73
C ALA A 19 7.59 3.36 1.96
N LEU A 20 6.78 2.35 2.29
CA LEU A 20 7.20 0.97 2.51
C LEU A 20 7.90 0.38 1.26
N ARG A 21 7.30 0.55 0.07
CA ARG A 21 7.93 0.11 -1.19
C ARG A 21 9.29 0.78 -1.40
N ARG A 22 9.36 2.09 -1.16
CA ARG A 22 10.61 2.86 -1.32
C ARG A 22 11.68 2.44 -0.32
N ALA A 23 11.30 2.18 0.93
CA ALA A 23 12.21 1.67 1.96
C ALA A 23 12.77 0.29 1.60
N ALA A 24 11.98 -0.55 0.93
CA ALA A 24 12.43 -1.82 0.36
C ALA A 24 13.29 -1.68 -0.91
N GLY A 25 13.54 -0.46 -1.40
CA GLY A 25 14.35 -0.20 -2.58
C GLY A 25 13.71 -0.63 -3.91
N LEU A 26 12.39 -0.88 -3.93
CA LEU A 26 11.70 -1.42 -5.09
C LEU A 26 11.13 -0.33 -5.99
N THR A 27 11.22 -0.52 -7.30
CA THR A 27 10.42 0.26 -8.27
C THR A 27 8.96 -0.19 -8.24
N GLN A 28 8.07 0.61 -8.83
CA GLN A 28 6.67 0.22 -8.98
C GLN A 28 6.53 -1.07 -9.82
N THR A 29 7.32 -1.22 -10.88
CA THR A 29 7.32 -2.43 -11.72
C THR A 29 7.74 -3.65 -10.94
N GLN A 30 8.85 -3.56 -10.18
CA GLN A 30 9.37 -4.69 -9.39
C GLN A 30 8.38 -5.17 -8.32
N LEU A 31 7.74 -4.23 -7.60
CA LEU A 31 6.74 -4.64 -6.61
C LEU A 31 5.46 -5.18 -7.27
N ALA A 32 5.04 -4.61 -8.39
CA ALA A 32 3.88 -5.09 -9.13
C ALA A 32 4.09 -6.54 -9.64
N GLU A 33 5.28 -6.84 -10.18
CA GLU A 33 5.67 -8.20 -10.56
C GLU A 33 5.60 -9.17 -9.37
N ARG A 34 6.14 -8.78 -8.21
CA ARG A 34 6.08 -9.59 -6.98
C ARG A 34 4.65 -9.87 -6.53
N LEU A 35 3.78 -8.86 -6.63
CA LEU A 35 2.37 -8.93 -6.27
C LEU A 35 1.50 -9.58 -7.35
N SER A 36 2.07 -9.98 -8.49
CA SER A 36 1.33 -10.51 -9.65
C SER A 36 0.20 -9.58 -10.13
N ILE A 37 0.45 -8.26 -10.14
CA ILE A 37 -0.46 -7.23 -10.64
C ILE A 37 0.22 -6.36 -11.70
N ASP A 38 -0.58 -5.60 -12.45
CA ASP A 38 -0.01 -4.61 -13.37
C ASP A 38 0.66 -3.45 -12.64
N GLN A 39 1.79 -2.97 -13.15
CA GLN A 39 2.43 -1.75 -12.65
C GLN A 39 1.46 -0.55 -12.66
N SER A 40 0.57 -0.47 -13.66
CA SER A 40 -0.45 0.59 -13.73
C SER A 40 -1.47 0.51 -12.59
N TYR A 41 -1.80 -0.68 -12.10
CA TYR A 41 -2.68 -0.90 -10.95
C TYR A 41 -2.01 -0.41 -9.67
N LEU A 42 -0.75 -0.79 -9.46
CA LEU A 42 0.07 -0.30 -8.34
C LEU A 42 0.20 1.24 -8.36
N SER A 43 0.47 1.82 -9.52
CA SER A 43 0.55 3.28 -9.68
C SER A 43 -0.78 3.98 -9.33
N LYS A 44 -1.93 3.41 -9.72
CA LYS A 44 -3.25 3.94 -9.35
C LYS A 44 -3.50 3.88 -7.85
N ILE A 45 -3.02 2.84 -7.16
CA ILE A 45 -3.06 2.77 -5.70
C ILE A 45 -2.26 3.93 -5.08
N GLU A 46 -1.00 4.09 -5.48
CA GLU A 46 -0.12 5.13 -4.91
C GLU A 46 -0.61 6.56 -5.19
N ARG A 47 -1.37 6.76 -6.26
CA ARG A 47 -2.00 8.05 -6.61
C ARG A 47 -3.37 8.27 -5.97
N GLY A 48 -3.97 7.26 -5.34
CA GLY A 48 -5.30 7.36 -4.75
C GLY A 48 -6.44 7.32 -5.77
N GLU A 49 -6.26 6.53 -6.83
CA GLU A 49 -7.26 6.26 -7.87
C GLU A 49 -7.84 4.83 -7.77
N ARG A 50 -7.23 3.98 -6.93
CA ARG A 50 -7.71 2.63 -6.60
C ARG A 50 -7.61 2.39 -5.10
N TYR A 51 -8.67 1.81 -4.54
CA TYR A 51 -8.65 1.28 -3.18
C TYR A 51 -7.72 0.06 -3.11
N VAL A 52 -7.24 -0.24 -1.91
CA VAL A 52 -6.47 -1.44 -1.58
C VAL A 52 -7.31 -2.25 -0.60
N ASP A 53 -7.49 -3.54 -0.89
CA ASP A 53 -8.09 -4.48 0.05
C ASP A 53 -7.04 -4.98 1.06
N ILE A 54 -7.52 -5.62 2.13
CA ILE A 54 -6.65 -6.06 3.22
C ILE A 54 -5.67 -7.18 2.81
N LEU A 55 -6.01 -8.04 1.87
CA LEU A 55 -5.11 -9.12 1.45
C LEU A 55 -3.95 -8.54 0.64
N LEU A 56 -4.25 -7.68 -0.33
CA LEU A 56 -3.23 -6.96 -1.09
C LEU A 56 -2.35 -6.09 -0.18
N TYR A 57 -2.94 -5.46 0.84
CA TYR A 57 -2.19 -4.72 1.85
C TYR A 57 -1.16 -5.59 2.58
N LEU A 58 -1.55 -6.78 3.06
CA LEU A 58 -0.66 -7.70 3.76
C LEU A 58 0.43 -8.27 2.84
N ASP A 59 0.09 -8.59 1.59
CA ASP A 59 1.06 -9.07 0.62
C ASP A 59 2.09 -7.99 0.24
N TRP A 60 1.67 -6.72 0.21
CA TRP A 60 2.58 -5.59 0.01
C TRP A 60 3.71 -5.58 1.05
N TYR A 61 3.40 -5.83 2.32
CA TYR A 61 4.38 -5.93 3.40
C TYR A 61 5.36 -7.08 3.17
N ARG A 62 4.82 -8.28 2.94
CA ARG A 62 5.63 -9.49 2.71
C ARG A 62 6.63 -9.29 1.56
N HIS A 63 6.16 -8.73 0.44
CA HIS A 63 7.02 -8.51 -0.73
C HIS A 63 7.98 -7.32 -0.57
N CYS A 64 7.75 -6.46 0.42
CA CYS A 64 8.70 -5.42 0.86
C CYS A 64 9.65 -5.91 1.97
N GLY A 65 9.57 -7.18 2.39
CA GLY A 65 10.46 -7.77 3.39
C GLY A 65 10.10 -7.42 4.83
N VAL A 66 8.86 -7.01 5.11
CA VAL A 66 8.37 -6.70 6.45
C VAL A 66 7.29 -7.71 6.84
N GLU A 67 7.39 -8.23 8.06
CA GLU A 67 6.38 -9.14 8.61
C GLU A 67 5.05 -8.40 8.81
N PRO A 68 3.93 -8.90 8.26
CA PRO A 68 2.65 -8.20 8.26
C PRO A 68 2.00 -8.09 9.65
N ASN A 69 2.52 -8.79 10.66
CA ASN A 69 1.98 -8.79 12.02
C ASN A 69 1.96 -7.38 12.65
N HIS A 70 2.85 -6.49 12.23
CA HIS A 70 2.87 -5.09 12.67
C HIS A 70 2.12 -4.13 11.74
N ALA A 71 1.65 -4.59 10.58
CA ALA A 71 1.13 -3.72 9.53
C ALA A 71 -0.07 -2.88 9.99
N VAL A 72 -1.03 -3.50 10.68
CA VAL A 72 -2.22 -2.81 11.19
C VAL A 72 -1.85 -1.83 12.32
N SER A 73 -0.91 -2.20 13.20
CA SER A 73 -0.45 -1.30 14.27
C SER A 73 0.19 -0.04 13.70
N GLU A 74 1.12 -0.20 12.76
CA GLU A 74 1.77 0.94 12.09
C GLU A 74 0.75 1.85 11.38
N LEU A 75 -0.30 1.27 10.79
CA LEU A 75 -1.34 2.04 10.11
C LEU A 75 -2.20 2.86 11.08
N ILE A 76 -2.53 2.28 12.25
CA ILE A 76 -3.22 2.99 13.34
C ILE A 76 -2.34 4.13 13.85
N ASP A 77 -1.05 3.86 14.10
CA ASP A 77 -0.07 4.85 14.56
C ASP A 77 0.13 5.97 13.53
N ALA A 78 -0.01 5.67 12.23
CA ALA A 78 0.03 6.64 11.14
C ALA A 78 -1.23 7.52 11.02
N GLY A 79 -2.28 7.26 11.82
CA GLY A 79 -3.48 8.11 11.90
C GLY A 79 -4.65 7.67 11.00
N VAL A 80 -4.77 6.37 10.71
CA VAL A 80 -6.00 5.77 10.16
C VAL A 80 -6.96 5.42 11.27
#